data_AF-A0A5C4RVM4-F1
#
_entry.id   AF-A0A5C4RVM4-F1
#
_cell.length_a   1.000
_cell.length_b   1.000
_cell.length_c   1.000
_cell.angle_alpha   90.00
_cell.angle_beta   90.00
_cell.angle_gamma   90.00
#
_symmetry.space_group_name_H-M   'P 1'
#
loop_
_entity.id
_entity.type
_entity.pdbx_description
1 polymer ?
#
loop_
_entity_poly.entity_id
_entity_poly.type
_entity_poly.pdbx_seq_one_letter_code
_entity_poly.pdbx_strand_id
1 'polypeptide(L)'
;MRLLSAPLLGLALGLASLPAAAANYEAEAAKAGQSASAGYSVYVDVTFGLRKRVAANELNDAHLAFSNQGYEPVSIEPHTENGDLLGFFVTYRKRG
;
A
#
# COMPACT_ATOMS: atom_id res chain seq x y z
N MET A 1 38.60 47.54 1.86
CA MET A 1 38.49 46.28 2.63
C MET A 1 37.00 45.95 2.72
N ARG A 2 36.52 44.99 1.92
CA ARG A 2 35.11 44.58 1.84
C ARG A 2 34.88 43.42 2.80
N LEU A 3 33.94 43.56 3.74
CA LEU A 3 33.45 42.44 4.55
C LEU A 3 32.19 41.89 3.86
N LEU A 4 32.28 40.69 3.31
CA LEU A 4 31.14 39.93 2.80
C LEU A 4 30.66 39.00 3.91
N SER A 5 29.53 39.33 4.51
CA SER A 5 28.79 38.47 5.44
C SER A 5 28.01 37.44 4.62
N ALA A 6 28.36 36.16 4.75
CA ALA A 6 27.60 35.05 4.18
C ALA A 6 26.57 34.55 5.21
N PRO A 7 25.26 34.45 4.89
CA PRO A 7 24.34 33.72 5.72
C PRO A 7 24.39 32.24 5.34
N LEU A 8 24.77 31.38 6.30
CA LEU A 8 24.54 29.94 6.21
C LEU A 8 23.04 29.68 6.36
N LEU A 9 22.37 29.37 5.26
CA LEU A 9 20.98 28.93 5.25
C LEU A 9 20.94 27.44 5.60
N GLY A 10 20.71 27.14 6.88
CA GLY A 10 20.49 25.78 7.36
C GLY A 10 19.15 25.25 6.89
N LEU A 11 19.15 24.45 5.82
CA LEU A 11 17.96 23.73 5.36
C LEU A 11 17.78 22.47 6.20
N ALA A 12 17.02 22.57 7.28
CA ALA A 12 16.54 21.41 8.02
C ALA A 12 15.47 20.69 7.17
N LEU A 13 15.87 19.65 6.44
CA LEU A 13 14.93 18.70 5.84
C LEU A 13 14.32 17.83 6.94
N GLY A 14 13.25 18.33 7.55
CA GLY A 14 12.32 17.50 8.31
C GLY A 14 11.53 16.63 7.34
N LEU A 15 12.02 15.44 7.02
CA LEU A 15 11.22 14.37 6.45
C LEU A 15 10.24 13.91 7.54
N ALA A 16 9.09 14.60 7.64
CA ALA A 16 7.95 14.10 8.39
C ALA A 16 7.51 12.80 7.71
N SER A 17 7.84 11.66 8.30
CA SER A 17 7.29 10.37 7.92
C SER A 17 5.77 10.45 8.12
N LEU A 18 5.04 10.68 7.03
CA LEU A 18 3.59 10.62 7.06
C LEU A 18 3.19 9.23 7.55
N PRO A 19 2.26 9.10 8.51
CA PRO A 19 1.76 7.80 8.90
C PRO A 19 1.18 7.12 7.65
N ALA A 20 1.59 5.88 7.38
CA ALA A 20 1.00 5.06 6.33
C ALA A 20 -0.53 5.05 6.55
N ALA A 21 -1.27 5.67 5.63
CA ALA A 21 -2.72 5.66 5.69
C ALA A 21 -3.19 4.20 5.62
N ALA A 22 -4.16 3.82 6.47
CA ALA A 22 -4.75 2.49 6.41
C ALA A 22 -5.25 2.22 4.98
N ALA A 23 -4.99 1.01 4.47
CA ALA A 23 -5.37 0.64 3.13
C ALA A 23 -6.90 0.72 2.94
N ASN A 24 -7.34 1.33 1.84
CA ASN A 24 -8.76 1.41 1.47
C ASN A 24 -9.06 0.40 0.35
N TYR A 25 -9.31 -0.84 0.72
CA TYR A 25 -9.52 -1.93 -0.22
C TYR A 25 -10.84 -1.81 -1.01
N GLU A 26 -11.85 -1.11 -0.48
CA GLU A 26 -13.09 -0.86 -1.22
C GLU A 26 -12.85 0.04 -2.44
N ALA A 27 -12.04 1.09 -2.27
CA ALA A 27 -11.63 1.96 -3.36
C ALA A 27 -10.79 1.21 -4.41
N GLU A 28 -9.86 0.35 -3.98
CA GLU A 28 -9.07 -0.49 -4.90
C GLU A 28 -9.95 -1.50 -5.67
N ALA A 29 -10.89 -2.16 -4.99
CA ALA A 29 -11.83 -3.07 -5.64
C ALA A 29 -12.74 -2.35 -6.66
N ALA A 30 -13.14 -1.11 -6.38
CA ALA A 30 -13.89 -0.29 -7.33
C ALA A 30 -13.06 0.07 -8.58
N LYS A 31 -11.76 0.32 -8.43
CA LYS A 31 -10.85 0.55 -9.57
C LYS A 31 -10.67 -0.72 -10.41
N ALA A 32 -10.65 -1.89 -9.79
CA ALA A 32 -10.57 -3.16 -10.53
C ALA A 32 -11.72 -3.31 -11.53
N GLY A 33 -12.94 -2.90 -11.16
CA GLY A 33 -14.11 -2.87 -12.05
C GLY A 33 -13.98 -1.93 -13.27
N GLN A 34 -13.04 -0.99 -13.25
CA GLN A 34 -12.77 -0.07 -14.36
C GLN A 34 -11.60 -0.55 -15.23
N SER A 35 -10.88 -1.57 -14.78
CA SER A 35 -9.77 -2.16 -15.53
C SER A 35 -10.29 -3.14 -16.57
N ALA A 36 -9.76 -3.07 -17.80
CA ALA A 36 -10.03 -4.06 -18.85
C ALA A 36 -9.16 -5.33 -18.70
N SER A 37 -8.36 -5.43 -17.63
CA SER A 37 -7.47 -6.57 -17.40
C SER A 37 -8.22 -7.81 -16.93
N ALA A 38 -7.75 -8.99 -17.35
CA ALA A 38 -8.26 -10.27 -16.88
C ALA A 38 -7.93 -10.54 -15.38
N GLY A 39 -6.96 -9.80 -14.83
CA GLY A 39 -6.60 -9.84 -13.42
C GLY A 39 -6.15 -8.47 -12.89
N TYR A 40 -6.42 -8.21 -11.62
CA TYR A 40 -6.07 -6.97 -10.93
C TYR A 40 -5.25 -7.28 -9.68
N SER A 41 -4.02 -6.79 -9.62
CA SER A 41 -3.09 -7.03 -8.52
C SER A 41 -3.03 -5.83 -7.58
N VAL A 42 -3.15 -6.08 -6.28
CA VAL A 42 -3.02 -5.07 -5.23
C VAL A 42 -1.94 -5.49 -4.24
N TYR A 43 -1.25 -4.51 -3.66
CA TYR A 43 -0.37 -4.72 -2.52
C TYR A 43 -1.18 -4.60 -1.23
N VAL A 44 -1.15 -5.66 -0.41
CA VAL A 44 -1.75 -5.72 0.93
C VAL A 44 -0.61 -5.54 1.92
N ASP A 45 -0.52 -4.34 2.50
CA ASP A 45 0.47 -4.01 3.52
C ASP A 45 0.06 -4.63 4.87
N VAL A 46 0.98 -5.32 5.54
CA VAL A 46 0.72 -5.93 6.86
C VAL A 46 1.43 -5.17 8.00
N THR A 47 1.94 -3.99 7.69
CA THR A 47 2.61 -3.09 8.62
C THR A 47 1.69 -1.91 8.95
N PHE A 48 1.33 -1.74 10.23
CA PHE A 48 0.57 -0.57 10.68
C PHE A 48 1.33 0.15 11.80
N GLY A 49 2.12 1.16 11.42
CA GLY A 49 3.04 1.81 12.35
C GLY A 49 4.00 0.79 12.98
N LEU A 50 4.09 0.77 14.32
CA LEU A 50 4.95 -0.18 15.06
C LEU A 50 4.29 -1.53 15.36
N ARG A 51 3.06 -1.77 14.89
CA ARG A 51 2.30 -2.98 15.20
C ARG A 51 2.08 -3.77 13.91
N LYS A 52 2.45 -5.04 13.94
CA LYS A 52 1.99 -5.99 12.93
C LYS A 52 0.48 -6.15 13.12
N ARG A 53 -0.35 -5.53 12.27
CA ARG A 53 -1.73 -6.03 12.13
C ARG A 53 -1.58 -7.44 11.58
N VAL A 54 -2.33 -8.38 12.15
CA VAL A 54 -2.20 -9.79 11.77
C VAL A 54 -2.50 -9.85 10.28
N ALA A 55 -1.54 -10.33 9.46
CA ALA A 55 -1.67 -10.40 8.00
C ALA A 55 -3.02 -10.99 7.54
N ALA A 56 -3.56 -11.93 8.32
CA ALA A 56 -4.87 -12.52 8.10
C ALA A 56 -6.01 -11.49 8.08
N ASN A 57 -5.98 -10.46 8.92
CA ASN A 57 -7.03 -9.43 8.95
C ASN A 57 -6.97 -8.54 7.71
N GLU A 58 -5.78 -8.07 7.32
CA GLU A 58 -5.60 -7.24 6.12
C GLU A 58 -5.97 -8.01 4.85
N LEU A 59 -5.56 -9.28 4.77
CA LEU A 59 -5.97 -10.17 3.69
C LEU A 59 -7.48 -10.41 3.69
N ASN A 60 -8.11 -10.65 4.86
CA ASN A 60 -9.55 -10.81 4.95
C ASN A 60 -10.32 -9.57 4.49
N ASP A 61 -9.90 -8.37 4.94
CA ASP A 61 -10.53 -7.10 4.56
C ASP A 61 -10.40 -6.86 3.05
N ALA A 62 -9.22 -7.14 2.48
CA ALA A 62 -9.00 -7.07 1.03
C ALA A 62 -9.88 -8.09 0.28
N HIS A 63 -9.88 -9.34 0.70
CA HIS A 63 -10.68 -10.40 0.07
C HIS A 63 -12.17 -10.09 0.13
N LEU A 64 -12.67 -9.57 1.25
CA LEU A 64 -14.06 -9.18 1.40
C LEU A 64 -14.44 -8.03 0.45
N ALA A 65 -13.62 -6.98 0.38
CA ALA A 65 -13.85 -5.85 -0.52
C ALA A 65 -13.92 -6.27 -2.00
N PHE A 66 -12.96 -7.09 -2.44
CA PHE A 66 -12.95 -7.63 -3.81
C PHE A 66 -14.11 -8.62 -4.06
N SER A 67 -14.43 -9.46 -3.09
CA SER A 67 -15.54 -10.41 -3.20
C SER A 67 -16.89 -9.72 -3.34
N ASN A 68 -17.11 -8.61 -2.63
CA ASN A 68 -18.31 -7.77 -2.75
C ASN A 68 -18.46 -7.18 -4.16
N GLN A 69 -17.34 -6.97 -4.86
CA GLN A 69 -17.32 -6.53 -6.26
C GLN A 69 -17.36 -7.70 -7.25
N GLY A 70 -17.58 -8.94 -6.82
CA GLY A 70 -17.66 -10.10 -7.71
C GLY A 70 -16.31 -10.67 -8.13
N TYR A 71 -15.23 -10.40 -7.40
CA TYR A 71 -13.90 -10.91 -7.71
C TYR A 71 -13.49 -12.08 -6.78
N GLU A 72 -12.56 -12.92 -7.23
CA GLU A 72 -11.94 -13.99 -6.43
C GLU A 72 -10.41 -13.92 -6.51
N PRO A 73 -9.68 -14.26 -5.44
CA PRO A 73 -8.22 -14.28 -5.47
C PRO A 73 -7.72 -15.47 -6.30
N VAL A 74 -6.68 -15.24 -7.09
CA VAL A 74 -6.04 -16.27 -7.95
C VAL A 74 -4.55 -16.43 -7.71
N SER A 75 -3.92 -15.47 -7.04
CA SER A 75 -2.51 -15.55 -6.61
C SER A 75 -2.32 -14.68 -5.38
N ILE A 76 -1.49 -15.16 -4.46
CA ILE A 76 -1.06 -14.46 -3.25
C ILE A 76 0.44 -14.70 -3.14
N GLU A 77 1.24 -13.65 -3.36
CA GLU A 77 2.70 -13.72 -3.31
C GLU A 77 3.21 -12.89 -2.13
N PRO A 78 3.93 -13.49 -1.15
CA PRO A 78 4.56 -12.72 -0.08
C PRO A 78 5.63 -11.81 -0.68
N HIS A 79 5.71 -10.59 -0.17
CA HIS A 79 6.68 -9.62 -0.62
C HIS A 79 7.41 -9.00 0.57
N THR A 80 8.72 -8.85 0.44
CA THR A 80 9.58 -8.15 1.39
C THR A 80 10.56 -7.32 0.62
N GLU A 81 10.56 -6.01 0.84
CA GLU A 81 11.51 -5.08 0.21
C GLU A 81 12.39 -4.44 1.29
N ASN A 82 13.70 -4.71 1.21
CA ASN A 82 14.76 -4.11 2.03
C ASN A 82 14.55 -4.15 3.56
N GLY A 83 13.58 -4.92 4.06
CA GLY A 83 13.23 -5.03 5.48
C GLY A 83 12.16 -4.04 5.97
N ASP A 84 11.74 -3.09 5.14
CA ASP A 84 10.83 -2.01 5.52
C ASP A 84 9.40 -2.21 4.99
N LEU A 85 9.25 -2.80 3.81
CA LEU A 85 7.95 -3.22 3.28
C LEU A 85 7.77 -4.72 3.51
N LEU A 86 6.71 -5.07 4.23
CA LEU A 86 6.27 -6.44 4.43
C LEU A 86 4.79 -6.54 4.07
N GLY A 87 4.45 -7.45 3.18
CA GLY A 87 3.08 -7.57 2.68
C GLY A 87 2.91 -8.70 1.68
N PHE A 88 1.82 -8.60 0.91
CA PHE A 88 1.46 -9.57 -0.11
C PHE A 88 1.01 -8.86 -1.37
N PHE A 89 1.46 -9.31 -2.53
CA PHE A 89 0.75 -9.03 -3.77
C PHE A 89 -0.38 -10.04 -3.92
N VAL A 90 -1.61 -9.54 -3.98
CA VAL A 90 -2.80 -10.37 -4.21
C VAL A 90 -3.36 -10.03 -5.57
N THR A 91 -3.50 -11.03 -6.44
CA THR A 91 -4.14 -10.88 -7.74
C THR A 91 -5.55 -11.44 -7.68
N TYR A 92 -6.52 -10.63 -8.10
CA TYR A 92 -7.91 -10.99 -8.20
C TYR A 92 -8.36 -11.09 -9.66
N ARG A 93 -9.32 -11.95 -9.94
CA ARG A 93 -10.05 -11.98 -11.23
C ARG A 93 -11.54 -11.84 -11.01
N LYS A 94 -12.25 -11.34 -12.02
CA LYS A 94 -13.72 -11.31 -11.98
C LYS A 94 -14.24 -12.75 -12.01
N ARG A 95 -15.18 -13.09 -11.12
CA ARG A 95 -15.94 -14.34 -11.22
C ARG A 95 -16.79 -14.26 -12.49
N GLY A 96 -16.65 -15.25 -13.36
CA GLY A 96 -17.40 -15.37 -14.61
C GLY A 96 -18.88 -15.65 -14.38
#